data_AF-A0A1S2XFI4-F1
#
_entry.id   AF-A0A1S2XFI4-F1
#
_cell.length_a   1.000
_cell.length_b   1.000
_cell.length_c   1.000
_cell.angle_alpha   90.00
_cell.angle_beta   90.00
_cell.angle_gamma   90.00
#
_symmetry.space_group_name_H-M   'P 1'
#
loop_
_entity.id
_entity.type
_entity.pdbx_description
1 polymer ?
#
loop_
_entity_poly.entity_id
_entity_poly.type
_entity_poly.pdbx_seq_one_letter_code
_entity_poly.pdbx_strand_id
1 'polypeptide(L)'
;MIYTELAVQDSFVFFSSVFYYLQSSHFKVQTQHVKTILLSIAHLYIRFQFLVIYEESNTSCLSIFSSTNMRRYFSKFIHCPIRFNSSNFIPVNFEMGSYCTSRIYIGQGLLKGNSSDYSTGTCVTSCDSLSEDKPKDKENSVSDMLVDSFGRLHTYLRISLTERCNLRCQYCMPAEGVDLTPTSQVLTKPEILRLANLFVSSGVDKIRLTGGEPTVRKDIEDICFELSSLKGLKTLSMTTNGIVLARKLPKLKECGLSSVNISLDTLLPVKFELMTRRKGLEKVLDSINAAVDLGYNPVKVNCVVMRGFNDDEICDFVELTREKPINIRFIEFMPFDGNVWNVKKLVPYSEMLDTVAKRFTSLKRLQDHPTDTAKNFTIDGHKGQVSFITSMTEHFCGGCNRLRLLADGNLKVCLFGPSEVSLRDPLRQGAEDRELREIIAAAVKRKKASHAGMFDIAKTANRPMIHIGG
;
A
#
# COMPACT_ATOMS: atom_id res chain seq x y z
N MET A 1 31.90 17.17 14.99
CA MET A 1 32.60 17.26 16.29
C MET A 1 31.68 17.75 17.41
N ILE A 2 31.00 18.90 17.31
CA ILE A 2 30.12 19.39 18.39
C ILE A 2 28.92 18.45 18.67
N TYR A 3 28.35 17.83 17.62
CA TYR A 3 27.26 16.84 17.78
C TYR A 3 27.72 15.50 18.39
N THR A 4 28.99 15.15 18.22
CA THR A 4 29.56 13.90 18.76
C THR A 4 29.98 14.05 20.23
N GLU A 5 30.41 15.24 20.66
CA GLU A 5 30.68 15.54 22.08
C GLU A 5 29.40 15.54 22.94
N LEU A 6 28.29 16.07 22.40
CA LEU A 6 26.99 16.07 23.08
C LEU A 6 26.45 14.64 23.31
N ALA A 7 26.55 13.75 22.31
CA ALA A 7 26.09 12.37 22.43
C ALA A 7 26.89 11.56 23.46
N VAL A 8 28.20 11.84 23.60
CA VAL A 8 29.06 11.19 24.59
C VAL A 8 28.79 11.73 26.00
N GLN A 9 28.56 13.05 26.16
CA GLN A 9 28.18 13.63 27.44
C GLN A 9 26.82 13.12 27.92
N ASP A 10 25.80 13.07 27.06
CA ASP A 10 24.46 12.61 27.43
C ASP A 10 24.44 11.12 27.79
N SER A 11 25.24 10.31 27.09
CA SER A 11 25.42 8.89 27.42
C SER A 11 26.08 8.71 28.79
N PHE A 12 27.10 9.52 29.11
CA PHE A 12 27.80 9.45 30.40
C PHE A 12 26.90 9.90 31.56
N VAL A 13 26.08 10.92 31.36
CA VAL A 13 25.09 11.39 32.35
C VAL A 13 23.99 10.34 32.58
N PHE A 14 23.52 9.67 31.52
CA PHE A 14 22.54 8.59 31.63
C PHE A 14 23.09 7.40 32.43
N PHE A 15 24.31 6.95 32.13
CA PHE A 15 24.92 5.82 32.86
C PHE A 15 25.30 6.18 34.30
N SER A 16 25.74 7.42 34.58
CA SER A 16 25.96 7.90 35.94
C SER A 16 24.66 7.92 36.75
N SER A 17 23.56 8.33 36.13
CA SER A 17 22.23 8.35 36.75
C SER A 17 21.69 6.95 37.03
N VAL A 18 21.89 5.99 36.11
CA VAL A 18 21.54 4.57 36.30
C VAL A 18 22.41 3.95 37.40
N PHE A 19 23.70 4.27 37.46
CA PHE A 19 24.60 3.77 38.50
C PHE A 19 24.21 4.31 39.89
N TYR A 20 23.89 5.60 39.99
CA TYR A 20 23.43 6.23 41.23
C TYR A 20 22.07 5.70 41.68
N TYR A 21 21.16 5.43 40.75
CA TYR A 21 19.85 4.82 41.03
C TYR A 21 19.98 3.38 41.55
N LEU A 22 20.90 2.59 40.98
CA LEU A 22 21.20 1.22 41.44
C LEU A 22 21.92 1.18 42.80
N GLN A 23 22.56 2.28 43.21
CA GLN A 23 23.24 2.40 44.50
C GLN A 23 22.34 2.95 45.61
N SER A 24 21.33 3.74 45.26
CA SER A 24 20.39 4.40 46.20
C SER A 24 19.09 3.64 46.43
N SER A 25 18.73 2.70 45.55
CA SER A 25 17.54 1.87 45.74
C SER A 25 17.85 0.69 46.68
N HIS A 26 17.09 0.59 47.76
CA HIS A 26 17.06 -0.51 48.75
C HIS A 26 16.57 -1.85 48.14
N PHE A 27 16.99 -2.20 46.93
CA PHE A 27 16.72 -3.49 46.33
C PHE A 27 17.81 -4.49 46.73
N LYS A 28 17.49 -5.34 47.71
CA LYS A 28 18.24 -6.57 48.01
C LYS A 28 18.12 -7.53 46.81
N VAL A 29 18.89 -7.28 45.74
CA VAL A 29 19.13 -8.29 44.71
C VAL A 29 20.29 -9.15 45.17
N GLN A 30 19.96 -10.22 45.87
CA GLN A 30 20.85 -11.35 46.09
C GLN A 30 21.11 -12.02 44.75
N THR A 31 22.18 -11.63 44.05
CA THR A 31 23.03 -12.54 43.25
C THR A 31 24.14 -11.72 42.57
N GLN A 32 25.40 -12.06 42.89
CA GLN A 32 26.61 -11.56 42.23
C GLN A 32 26.51 -11.61 40.69
N HIS A 33 25.76 -12.58 40.16
CA HIS A 33 25.55 -12.81 38.73
C HIS A 33 24.89 -11.65 37.97
N VAL A 34 23.91 -10.95 38.56
CA VAL A 34 23.20 -9.87 37.86
C VAL A 34 24.13 -8.66 37.64
N LYS A 35 24.99 -8.36 38.61
CA LYS A 35 26.03 -7.32 38.46
C LYS A 35 27.04 -7.68 37.38
N THR A 36 27.48 -8.94 37.31
CA THR A 36 28.40 -9.41 36.27
C THR A 36 27.78 -9.29 34.87
N ILE A 37 26.52 -9.69 34.71
CA ILE A 37 25.80 -9.61 33.43
C ILE A 37 25.67 -8.16 32.96
N LEU A 38 25.27 -7.25 33.85
CA LEU A 38 25.13 -5.83 33.52
C LEU A 38 26.46 -5.18 33.16
N LEU A 39 27.55 -5.54 33.85
CA LEU A 39 28.91 -5.09 33.51
C LEU A 39 29.36 -5.64 32.14
N SER A 40 29.05 -6.90 31.82
CA SER A 40 29.35 -7.49 30.51
C SER A 40 28.59 -6.81 29.37
N ILE A 41 27.31 -6.47 29.57
CA ILE A 41 26.49 -5.75 28.59
C ILE A 41 27.03 -4.34 28.36
N ALA A 42 27.38 -3.62 29.43
CA ALA A 42 27.99 -2.30 29.32
C ALA A 42 29.33 -2.35 28.56
N HIS A 43 30.15 -3.38 28.81
CA HIS A 43 31.44 -3.55 28.14
C HIS A 43 31.28 -3.91 26.64
N LEU A 44 30.27 -4.71 26.28
CA LEU A 44 29.93 -4.97 24.88
C LEU A 44 29.43 -3.71 24.17
N TYR A 45 28.60 -2.91 24.83
CA TYR A 45 28.06 -1.67 24.27
C TYR A 45 29.16 -0.64 24.01
N ILE A 46 30.09 -0.48 24.95
CA ILE A 46 31.27 0.39 24.78
C ILE A 46 32.13 -0.11 23.61
N ARG A 47 32.38 -1.42 23.51
CA ARG A 47 33.12 -1.98 22.36
C ARG A 47 32.42 -1.74 21.03
N PHE A 48 31.09 -1.85 20.99
CA PHE A 48 30.30 -1.61 19.79
C PHE A 48 30.37 -0.15 19.34
N GLN A 49 30.26 0.79 20.29
CA GLN A 49 30.42 2.22 20.01
C GLN A 49 31.84 2.56 19.51
N PHE A 50 32.88 1.97 20.10
CA PHE A 50 34.26 2.13 19.60
C PHE A 50 34.45 1.56 18.18
N LEU A 51 33.80 0.45 17.85
CA LEU A 51 33.89 -0.16 16.51
C LEU A 51 33.22 0.72 15.45
N VAL A 52 32.04 1.28 15.78
CA VAL A 52 31.30 2.21 14.91
C VAL A 52 32.10 3.49 14.68
N ILE A 53 32.73 4.04 15.73
CA ILE A 53 33.59 5.22 15.63
C ILE A 53 34.85 4.93 14.78
N TYR A 54 35.41 3.71 14.87
CA TYR A 54 36.59 3.30 14.10
C TYR A 54 36.27 3.05 12.61
N GLU A 55 35.08 2.55 12.28
CA GLU A 55 34.63 2.41 10.89
C GLU A 55 34.30 3.76 10.25
N GLU A 56 33.66 4.70 10.97
CA GLU A 56 33.32 6.02 10.42
C GLU A 56 34.54 6.91 10.17
N SER A 57 35.62 6.73 10.94
CA SER A 57 36.86 7.51 10.79
C SER A 57 37.80 7.02 9.69
N ASN A 58 37.57 5.84 9.11
CA ASN A 58 38.38 5.30 8.00
C ASN A 58 37.83 5.63 6.59
N THR A 59 36.72 6.38 6.53
CA THR A 59 36.10 6.84 5.27
C THR A 59 36.01 8.36 5.19
N SER A 60 37.09 9.09 5.45
CA SER A 60 37.32 10.45 4.87
C SER A 60 38.65 11.08 5.32
N CYS A 61 39.32 11.73 4.37
CA CYS A 61 40.39 12.72 4.54
C CYS A 61 41.83 12.23 4.86
N LEU A 62 42.54 11.94 3.78
CA LEU A 62 43.95 12.33 3.63
C LEU A 62 44.07 13.86 3.66
N SER A 63 45.10 14.34 4.37
CA SER A 63 45.64 15.70 4.45
C SER A 63 45.09 16.65 5.52
N ILE A 64 46.06 17.26 6.22
CA ILE A 64 46.06 18.50 7.01
C ILE A 64 45.48 18.45 8.45
N PHE A 65 46.31 18.17 9.47
CA PHE A 65 46.88 19.20 10.36
C PHE A 65 47.73 18.59 11.50
N SER A 66 48.72 19.38 11.89
CA SER A 66 49.87 19.14 12.73
C SER A 66 49.59 19.00 14.23
N SER A 67 50.45 18.20 14.87
CA SER A 67 51.05 18.37 16.21
C SER A 67 50.24 19.03 17.35
N THR A 68 50.31 18.33 18.49
CA THR A 68 50.18 18.80 19.88
C THR A 68 48.79 18.66 20.51
N ASN A 69 48.49 17.46 21.05
CA ASN A 69 47.96 17.25 22.42
C ASN A 69 47.39 15.83 22.64
N MET A 70 48.22 14.79 22.53
CA MET A 70 47.94 13.49 23.17
C MET A 70 49.22 12.87 23.71
N ARG A 71 49.79 13.52 24.73
CA ARG A 71 50.70 12.91 25.71
C ARG A 71 50.14 13.14 27.10
N ARG A 72 49.14 12.36 27.47
CA ARG A 72 48.77 12.01 28.86
C ARG A 72 47.64 11.00 28.74
N TYR A 73 47.71 9.93 29.52
CA TYR A 73 46.78 8.80 29.57
C TYR A 73 47.04 7.63 28.59
N PHE A 74 48.31 7.21 28.48
CA PHE A 74 48.63 5.78 28.32
C PHE A 74 49.53 5.36 29.48
N SER A 75 48.95 4.72 30.49
CA SER A 75 49.67 4.02 31.54
C SER A 75 48.71 3.07 32.25
N LYS A 76 49.07 1.78 32.28
CA LYS A 76 48.37 0.62 32.88
C LYS A 76 47.22 0.09 32.00
N PHE A 77 47.32 -1.01 31.26
CA PHE A 77 47.84 -2.34 31.62
C PHE A 77 48.23 -3.16 30.37
N ILE A 78 49.30 -3.96 30.50
CA ILE A 78 49.83 -4.91 29.51
C ILE A 78 49.55 -6.34 30.04
N HIS A 79 48.95 -7.24 29.24
CA HIS A 79 49.53 -8.54 28.84
C HIS A 79 48.58 -9.43 28.00
N CYS A 80 49.03 -9.70 26.76
CA CYS A 80 48.91 -10.81 25.78
C CYS A 80 48.22 -12.17 26.14
N PRO A 81 48.05 -13.12 25.17
CA PRO A 81 48.14 -13.04 23.69
C PRO A 81 47.02 -13.82 22.92
N ILE A 82 46.89 -13.61 21.60
CA ILE A 82 46.78 -14.68 20.55
C ILE A 82 47.00 -14.03 19.17
N ARG A 83 47.94 -14.60 18.41
CA ARG A 83 48.31 -14.30 17.00
C ARG A 83 47.28 -14.88 16.04
N PHE A 84 47.09 -14.28 14.86
CA PHE A 84 47.46 -14.89 13.57
C PHE A 84 47.41 -13.92 12.36
N ASN A 85 48.56 -13.89 11.67
CA ASN A 85 48.93 -13.62 10.27
C ASN A 85 48.11 -12.72 9.32
N SER A 86 48.80 -11.67 8.90
CA SER A 86 48.79 -11.02 7.58
C SER A 86 49.25 -11.96 6.45
N SER A 87 48.69 -11.84 5.24
CA SER A 87 49.44 -11.60 3.99
C SER A 87 48.58 -11.61 2.69
N ASN A 88 48.91 -10.64 1.83
CA ASN A 88 48.92 -10.63 0.36
C ASN A 88 47.69 -10.14 -0.46
N PHE A 89 47.80 -8.86 -0.84
CA PHE A 89 47.31 -8.26 -2.08
C PHE A 89 48.21 -8.63 -3.28
N ILE A 90 47.62 -8.87 -4.46
CA ILE A 90 48.15 -8.52 -5.79
C ILE A 90 46.97 -8.17 -6.72
N PRO A 91 46.98 -7.02 -7.45
CA PRO A 91 45.98 -6.68 -8.46
C PRO A 91 46.47 -6.99 -9.88
N VAL A 92 45.55 -7.26 -10.81
CA VAL A 92 45.84 -7.28 -12.26
C VAL A 92 44.77 -6.44 -12.99
N ASN A 93 45.24 -5.47 -13.75
CA ASN A 93 44.50 -4.58 -14.67
C ASN A 93 44.66 -5.07 -16.13
N PHE A 94 43.90 -4.41 -17.04
CA PHE A 94 43.89 -4.41 -18.53
C PHE A 94 42.92 -5.40 -19.21
N GLU A 95 42.16 -5.07 -20.26
CA GLU A 95 41.83 -3.82 -20.99
C GLU A 95 40.63 -4.07 -21.94
N MET A 96 40.16 -2.99 -22.59
CA MET A 96 39.02 -2.83 -23.49
C MET A 96 38.91 -3.77 -24.71
N GLY A 97 37.67 -3.98 -25.18
CA GLY A 97 37.37 -4.42 -26.54
C GLY A 97 35.90 -4.18 -26.94
N SER A 98 35.67 -3.19 -27.80
CA SER A 98 34.40 -2.83 -28.46
C SER A 98 34.17 -3.69 -29.71
N TYR A 99 32.93 -4.15 -29.99
CA TYR A 99 32.41 -4.33 -31.36
C TYR A 99 30.87 -4.36 -31.39
N CYS A 100 30.29 -3.49 -32.20
CA CYS A 100 28.92 -3.58 -32.74
C CYS A 100 28.80 -4.76 -33.73
N THR A 101 27.62 -5.38 -33.82
CA THR A 101 26.94 -5.63 -35.11
C THR A 101 25.51 -6.10 -34.89
N SER A 102 24.62 -5.46 -35.64
CA SER A 102 23.20 -5.75 -35.84
C SER A 102 23.02 -6.91 -36.84
N ARG A 103 22.05 -7.80 -36.59
CA ARG A 103 21.42 -8.62 -37.64
C ARG A 103 19.92 -8.78 -37.41
N ILE A 104 19.19 -8.29 -38.40
CA ILE A 104 17.76 -8.42 -38.65
C ILE A 104 17.54 -9.79 -39.31
N TYR A 105 16.55 -10.55 -38.84
CA TYR A 105 16.05 -11.74 -39.53
C TYR A 105 14.85 -11.39 -40.41
N ILE A 106 14.97 -11.74 -41.69
CA ILE A 106 13.92 -11.69 -42.72
C ILE A 106 13.13 -13.00 -42.65
N GLY A 107 11.80 -12.91 -42.54
CA GLY A 107 10.86 -14.00 -42.79
C GLY A 107 10.04 -13.72 -44.04
N GLN A 108 10.13 -14.60 -45.02
CA GLN A 108 9.38 -14.58 -46.28
C GLN A 108 7.90 -14.94 -46.05
N GLY A 109 7.00 -14.29 -46.79
CA GLY A 109 5.60 -14.65 -46.91
C GLY A 109 4.98 -13.95 -48.11
N LEU A 110 5.01 -14.61 -49.27
CA LEU A 110 4.25 -14.26 -50.47
C LEU A 110 2.74 -14.24 -50.17
N LEU A 111 2.01 -13.27 -50.72
CA LEU A 111 0.73 -13.49 -51.41
C LEU A 111 0.42 -12.27 -52.31
N LYS A 112 0.12 -12.57 -53.57
CA LYS A 112 -0.20 -11.65 -54.67
C LYS A 112 -1.63 -11.13 -54.55
N GLY A 113 -1.87 -9.93 -55.08
CA GLY A 113 -3.22 -9.45 -55.43
C GLY A 113 -3.22 -7.99 -55.86
N ASN A 114 -3.17 -7.76 -57.17
CA ASN A 114 -3.04 -6.46 -57.83
C ASN A 114 -4.28 -5.55 -57.73
N SER A 115 -3.97 -4.26 -57.76
CA SER A 115 -4.73 -3.07 -58.15
C SER A 115 -5.53 -3.18 -59.45
N SER A 116 -6.61 -2.39 -59.58
CA SER A 116 -6.68 -1.29 -60.57
C SER A 116 -7.98 -0.48 -60.45
N ASP A 117 -7.81 0.84 -60.58
CA ASP A 117 -8.77 1.94 -60.66
C ASP A 117 -9.87 1.78 -61.72
N TYR A 118 -10.98 2.52 -61.60
CA TYR A 118 -11.37 3.55 -62.58
C TYR A 118 -12.63 4.33 -62.14
N SER A 119 -12.59 5.61 -62.49
CA SER A 119 -13.47 6.75 -62.23
C SER A 119 -14.87 6.63 -62.85
N THR A 120 -15.87 7.32 -62.27
CA THR A 120 -16.75 8.27 -62.98
C THR A 120 -17.75 8.91 -62.00
N GLY A 121 -17.89 10.23 -62.08
CA GLY A 121 -18.90 10.99 -61.35
C GLY A 121 -20.20 11.11 -62.13
N THR A 122 -21.32 11.32 -61.42
CA THR A 122 -22.50 12.02 -61.94
C THR A 122 -23.39 12.44 -60.77
N CYS A 123 -23.74 13.73 -60.73
CA CYS A 123 -24.72 14.31 -59.81
C CYS A 123 -26.12 14.20 -60.42
N VAL A 124 -27.12 13.70 -59.68
CA VAL A 124 -28.55 13.99 -59.92
C VAL A 124 -29.36 13.93 -58.60
N THR A 125 -29.90 15.10 -58.24
CA THR A 125 -31.11 15.49 -57.48
C THR A 125 -31.86 14.57 -56.50
N SER A 126 -32.10 15.15 -55.32
CA SER A 126 -33.31 15.17 -54.46
C SER A 126 -34.26 13.98 -54.41
N CYS A 127 -34.59 13.56 -53.18
CA CYS A 127 -35.97 13.38 -52.72
C CYS A 127 -36.00 13.37 -51.18
N ASP A 128 -36.81 14.27 -50.62
CA ASP A 128 -37.25 14.23 -49.23
C ASP A 128 -37.90 12.88 -48.93
N SER A 129 -37.43 12.22 -47.87
CA SER A 129 -38.23 11.25 -47.13
C SER A 129 -37.93 11.41 -45.64
N LEU A 130 -38.84 12.11 -44.97
CA LEU A 130 -39.07 12.01 -43.54
C LEU A 130 -39.17 10.52 -43.21
N SER A 131 -38.16 9.99 -42.52
CA SER A 131 -38.25 8.69 -41.87
C SER A 131 -38.15 8.91 -40.38
N GLU A 132 -39.21 8.48 -39.72
CA GLU A 132 -39.49 8.60 -38.30
C GLU A 132 -38.30 8.11 -37.46
N ASP A 133 -37.72 9.01 -36.66
CA ASP A 133 -36.80 8.65 -35.59
C ASP A 133 -37.57 7.79 -34.57
N LYS A 134 -37.47 6.47 -34.71
CA LYS A 134 -37.79 5.54 -33.63
C LYS A 134 -36.94 5.92 -32.41
N PRO A 135 -37.55 6.07 -31.22
CA PRO A 135 -36.77 6.34 -30.02
C PRO A 135 -35.87 5.13 -29.77
N LYS A 136 -34.57 5.30 -29.98
CA LYS A 136 -33.57 4.33 -29.50
C LYS A 136 -33.74 4.25 -28.00
N ASP A 137 -34.04 3.05 -27.51
CA ASP A 137 -34.05 2.70 -26.10
C ASP A 137 -32.77 3.25 -25.43
N LYS A 138 -32.92 4.34 -24.69
CA LYS A 138 -31.89 4.88 -23.78
C LYS A 138 -31.90 4.05 -22.50
N GLU A 139 -31.70 2.74 -22.62
CA GLU A 139 -31.36 1.90 -21.48
C GLU A 139 -29.85 1.68 -21.47
N ASN A 140 -29.17 2.36 -20.55
CA ASN A 140 -27.78 2.13 -20.13
C ASN A 140 -26.67 2.36 -21.16
N SER A 141 -26.67 3.51 -21.86
CA SER A 141 -25.43 3.98 -22.48
C SER A 141 -24.44 4.41 -21.38
N VAL A 142 -23.36 3.65 -21.21
CA VAL A 142 -22.22 4.01 -20.36
C VAL A 142 -21.78 5.44 -20.69
N SER A 143 -21.70 6.30 -19.68
CA SER A 143 -21.36 7.72 -19.90
C SER A 143 -19.88 7.88 -20.24
N ASP A 144 -19.58 8.69 -21.25
CA ASP A 144 -18.21 9.09 -21.63
C ASP A 144 -17.41 9.70 -20.46
N MET A 145 -18.09 10.14 -19.40
CA MET A 145 -17.46 10.63 -18.17
C MET A 145 -16.48 9.64 -17.54
N LEU A 146 -16.73 8.33 -17.67
CA LEU A 146 -15.96 7.27 -17.00
C LEU A 146 -14.89 6.62 -17.89
N VAL A 147 -14.72 7.09 -19.13
CA VAL A 147 -13.74 6.55 -20.07
C VAL A 147 -12.55 7.49 -20.14
N ASP A 148 -11.34 6.95 -19.93
CA ASP A 148 -10.12 7.74 -20.07
C ASP A 148 -9.55 7.74 -21.49
N SER A 149 -8.49 8.51 -21.69
CA SER A 149 -7.81 8.66 -22.99
C SER A 149 -7.14 7.37 -23.52
N PHE A 150 -7.17 6.28 -22.74
CA PHE A 150 -6.65 4.97 -23.11
C PHE A 150 -7.76 3.94 -23.33
N GLY A 151 -9.04 4.36 -23.32
CA GLY A 151 -10.20 3.49 -23.52
C GLY A 151 -10.57 2.65 -22.31
N ARG A 152 -10.02 2.93 -21.12
CA ARG A 152 -10.37 2.20 -19.89
C ARG A 152 -11.66 2.75 -19.30
N LEU A 153 -12.66 1.87 -19.17
CA LEU A 153 -13.91 2.20 -18.47
C LEU A 153 -13.76 2.05 -16.95
N HIS A 154 -14.10 3.10 -16.21
CA HIS A 154 -13.96 3.16 -14.76
C HIS A 154 -15.24 2.80 -14.02
N THR A 155 -15.46 1.50 -13.78
CA THR A 155 -16.67 0.99 -13.11
C THR A 155 -16.55 0.86 -11.59
N TYR A 156 -15.39 1.17 -11.00
CA TYR A 156 -15.11 0.93 -9.58
C TYR A 156 -14.74 2.21 -8.82
N LEU A 157 -15.67 2.69 -7.99
CA LEU A 157 -15.48 3.85 -7.11
C LEU A 157 -15.07 3.42 -5.69
N ARG A 158 -14.01 4.04 -5.16
CA ARG A 158 -13.65 3.98 -3.73
C ARG A 158 -14.06 5.28 -3.06
N ILE A 159 -14.78 5.21 -1.95
CA ILE A 159 -15.23 6.38 -1.19
C ILE A 159 -14.60 6.32 0.19
N SER A 160 -13.71 7.27 0.49
CA SER A 160 -13.19 7.50 1.84
C SER A 160 -14.23 8.27 2.64
N LEU A 161 -14.78 7.65 3.69
CA LEU A 161 -15.90 8.24 4.46
C LEU A 161 -15.44 9.15 5.61
N THR A 162 -14.18 9.03 6.02
CA THR A 162 -13.60 9.72 7.16
C THR A 162 -12.08 9.59 7.09
N GLU A 163 -11.34 10.47 7.76
CA GLU A 163 -9.88 10.33 7.95
C GLU A 163 -9.55 9.79 9.35
N ARG A 164 -10.56 9.61 10.21
CA ARG A 164 -10.38 9.07 11.56
C ARG A 164 -10.13 7.56 11.49
N CYS A 165 -9.19 7.08 12.30
CA CYS A 165 -8.92 5.67 12.49
C CYS A 165 -8.72 5.37 13.98
N ASN A 166 -9.14 4.19 14.41
CA ASN A 166 -8.90 3.66 15.76
C ASN A 166 -7.56 2.92 15.88
N LEU A 167 -6.79 2.78 14.79
CA LEU A 167 -5.40 2.29 14.75
C LEU A 167 -4.43 3.40 14.31
N ARG A 168 -3.13 3.14 14.45
CA ARG A 168 -2.02 4.03 14.04
C ARG A 168 -0.93 3.22 13.33
N CYS A 169 -1.29 2.53 12.25
CA CYS A 169 -0.40 1.57 11.59
C CYS A 169 0.87 2.23 11.03
N GLN A 170 2.03 1.61 11.25
CA GLN A 170 3.34 2.18 10.88
C GLN A 170 3.46 2.57 9.41
N TYR A 171 2.89 1.76 8.49
CA TYR A 171 2.96 2.04 7.05
C TYR A 171 1.89 3.03 6.54
N CYS A 172 0.96 3.44 7.41
CA CYS A 172 -0.22 4.23 7.04
C CYS A 172 -0.21 5.63 7.66
N MET A 173 0.20 5.71 8.94
CA MET A 173 0.19 6.94 9.73
C MET A 173 1.45 7.03 10.60
N PRO A 174 2.13 8.19 10.62
CA PRO A 174 3.26 8.41 11.51
C PRO A 174 2.84 8.35 13.00
N ALA A 175 3.82 8.26 13.92
CA ALA A 175 3.56 8.01 15.34
C ALA A 175 2.80 9.14 16.02
N GLU A 176 3.18 10.35 15.65
CA GLU A 176 2.61 11.63 16.01
C GLU A 176 1.19 11.85 15.44
N GLY A 177 0.78 11.02 14.46
CA GLY A 177 -0.49 11.16 13.77
C GLY A 177 -0.44 12.14 12.59
N VAL A 178 -1.60 12.42 12.01
CA VAL A 178 -1.73 13.41 10.93
C VAL A 178 -2.78 14.45 11.29
N ASP A 179 -2.64 15.64 10.75
CA ASP A 179 -3.68 16.64 10.80
C ASP A 179 -4.90 16.16 10.04
N LEU A 180 -6.06 16.23 10.69
CA LEU A 180 -7.33 15.81 10.12
C LEU A 180 -8.03 17.01 9.50
N THR A 181 -8.65 16.79 8.35
CA THR A 181 -9.53 17.75 7.70
C THR A 181 -10.63 18.18 8.69
N PRO A 182 -10.88 19.50 8.84
CA PRO A 182 -11.96 19.99 9.69
C PRO A 182 -13.30 19.35 9.35
N THR A 183 -14.15 19.11 10.34
CA THR A 183 -15.41 18.37 10.12
C THR A 183 -16.33 19.06 9.11
N SER A 184 -16.30 20.40 9.06
CA SER A 184 -17.04 21.18 8.05
C SER A 184 -16.55 20.95 6.63
N GLN A 185 -15.32 20.49 6.42
CA GLN A 185 -14.71 20.25 5.11
C GLN A 185 -14.83 18.78 4.66
N VAL A 186 -15.23 17.87 5.54
CA VAL A 186 -15.53 16.47 5.18
C VAL A 186 -16.91 16.38 4.53
N LEU A 187 -17.06 15.49 3.54
CA LEU A 187 -18.33 15.22 2.89
C LEU A 187 -19.37 14.69 3.89
N THR A 188 -20.52 15.34 3.89
CA THR A 188 -21.71 14.91 4.62
C THR A 188 -22.36 13.71 3.94
N LYS A 189 -23.24 13.00 4.66
CA LYS A 189 -23.98 11.86 4.12
C LYS A 189 -24.78 12.22 2.84
N PRO A 190 -25.57 13.30 2.78
CA PRO A 190 -26.28 13.69 1.55
C PRO A 190 -25.34 13.96 0.37
N GLU A 191 -24.19 14.60 0.62
CA GLU A 191 -23.19 14.87 -0.43
C GLU A 191 -22.57 13.57 -0.97
N ILE A 192 -22.26 12.61 -0.09
CA ILE A 192 -21.76 11.28 -0.47
C ILE A 192 -22.77 10.56 -1.36
N LEU A 193 -24.05 10.58 -0.97
CA LEU A 193 -25.10 9.89 -1.70
C LEU A 193 -25.37 10.52 -3.07
N ARG A 194 -25.38 11.85 -3.16
CA ARG A 194 -25.51 12.58 -4.43
C ARG A 194 -24.36 12.23 -5.39
N LEU A 195 -23.12 12.32 -4.91
CA LEU A 195 -21.95 11.97 -5.73
C LEU A 195 -21.94 10.49 -6.11
N ALA A 196 -22.26 9.57 -5.18
CA ALA A 196 -22.33 8.15 -5.47
C ALA A 196 -23.40 7.84 -6.53
N ASN A 197 -24.60 8.43 -6.42
CA ASN A 197 -25.65 8.30 -7.43
C ASN A 197 -25.20 8.83 -8.81
N LEU A 198 -24.47 9.94 -8.85
CA LEU A 198 -23.88 10.47 -10.08
C LEU A 198 -22.94 9.47 -10.75
N PHE A 199 -22.04 8.84 -9.98
CA PHE A 199 -21.14 7.82 -10.49
C PHE A 199 -21.88 6.56 -10.94
N VAL A 200 -22.81 6.06 -10.13
CA VAL A 200 -23.56 4.82 -10.42
C VAL A 200 -24.43 4.97 -11.66
N SER A 201 -25.19 6.07 -11.76
CA SER A 201 -25.98 6.39 -12.96
C SER A 201 -25.14 6.61 -14.23
N SER A 202 -23.82 6.78 -14.09
CA SER A 202 -22.88 6.92 -15.21
C SER A 202 -22.24 5.60 -15.64
N GLY A 203 -22.40 4.52 -14.87
CA GLY A 203 -21.84 3.19 -15.16
C GLY A 203 -20.93 2.59 -14.08
N VAL A 204 -20.75 3.24 -12.93
CA VAL A 204 -20.11 2.60 -11.78
C VAL A 204 -21.02 1.51 -11.22
N ASP A 205 -20.56 0.26 -11.23
CA ASP A 205 -21.32 -0.87 -10.70
C ASP A 205 -20.75 -1.42 -9.39
N LYS A 206 -19.60 -0.90 -8.94
CA LYS A 206 -18.95 -1.29 -7.68
C LYS A 206 -18.51 -0.08 -6.87
N ILE A 207 -18.96 -0.04 -5.62
CA ILE A 207 -18.51 0.91 -4.61
C ILE A 207 -17.72 0.17 -3.53
N ARG A 208 -16.61 0.77 -3.10
CA ARG A 208 -15.92 0.36 -1.87
C ARG A 208 -15.85 1.51 -0.88
N LEU A 209 -16.44 1.28 0.28
CA LEU A 209 -16.34 2.15 1.44
C LEU A 209 -15.01 1.91 2.14
N THR A 210 -14.31 3.01 2.39
CA THR A 210 -13.06 3.04 3.14
C THR A 210 -13.05 4.27 4.05
N GLY A 211 -11.89 4.68 4.55
CA GLY A 211 -11.73 5.89 5.34
C GLY A 211 -10.30 5.97 5.84
N GLY A 212 -10.09 6.51 7.03
CA GLY A 212 -9.18 5.87 7.95
C GLY A 212 -9.73 4.50 8.31
N GLU A 213 -10.73 4.47 9.18
CA GLU A 213 -11.52 3.27 9.47
C GLU A 213 -13.02 3.57 9.30
N PRO A 214 -13.71 3.03 8.27
CA PRO A 214 -15.12 3.36 8.01
C PRO A 214 -16.05 3.04 9.20
N THR A 215 -15.76 2.00 9.98
CA THR A 215 -16.62 1.58 11.08
C THR A 215 -16.62 2.52 12.29
N VAL A 216 -15.72 3.52 12.34
CA VAL A 216 -15.76 4.57 13.37
C VAL A 216 -16.83 5.62 13.08
N ARG A 217 -17.35 5.66 11.85
CA ARG A 217 -18.39 6.60 11.44
C ARG A 217 -19.75 6.12 11.98
N LYS A 218 -20.47 7.00 12.68
CA LYS A 218 -21.70 6.65 13.41
C LYS A 218 -22.85 6.25 12.48
N ASP A 219 -22.98 6.95 11.35
CA ASP A 219 -24.01 6.77 10.31
C ASP A 219 -23.61 5.75 9.23
N ILE A 220 -22.63 4.87 9.49
CA ILE A 220 -22.14 3.90 8.49
C ILE A 220 -23.22 2.93 8.01
N GLU A 221 -24.10 2.48 8.91
CA GLU A 221 -25.19 1.54 8.59
C GLU A 221 -26.21 2.19 7.65
N ASP A 222 -26.56 3.47 7.89
CA ASP A 222 -27.48 4.21 7.02
C ASP A 222 -26.86 4.51 5.65
N ILE A 223 -25.56 4.87 5.61
CA ILE A 223 -24.85 5.08 4.35
C ILE A 223 -24.85 3.79 3.52
N CYS A 224 -24.60 2.63 4.14
CA CYS A 224 -24.67 1.36 3.45
C CYS A 224 -26.06 1.11 2.88
N PHE A 225 -27.10 1.31 3.69
CA PHE A 225 -28.49 1.08 3.29
C PHE A 225 -28.87 1.92 2.05
N GLU A 226 -28.60 3.22 2.10
CA GLU A 226 -28.95 4.14 1.01
C GLU A 226 -28.10 3.90 -0.24
N LEU A 227 -26.80 3.60 -0.09
CA LEU A 227 -25.95 3.24 -1.24
C LEU A 227 -26.36 1.92 -1.89
N SER A 228 -26.73 0.92 -1.09
CA SER A 228 -27.17 -0.39 -1.60
C SER A 228 -28.46 -0.29 -2.42
N SER A 229 -29.25 0.76 -2.20
CA SER A 229 -30.50 1.03 -2.90
C SER A 229 -30.30 1.76 -4.24
N LEU A 230 -29.08 2.16 -4.59
CA LEU A 230 -28.79 2.84 -5.85
C LEU A 230 -28.98 1.89 -7.05
N LYS A 231 -29.88 2.25 -7.96
CA LYS A 231 -30.11 1.49 -9.21
C LYS A 231 -28.84 1.44 -10.05
N GLY A 232 -28.38 0.22 -10.38
CA GLY A 232 -27.17 -0.02 -11.16
C GLY A 232 -25.96 -0.45 -10.32
N LEU A 233 -25.98 -0.23 -8.99
CA LEU A 233 -24.92 -0.71 -8.11
C LEU A 233 -25.06 -2.22 -7.90
N LYS A 234 -24.06 -3.00 -8.32
CA LYS A 234 -24.03 -4.46 -8.16
C LYS A 234 -23.29 -4.90 -6.92
N THR A 235 -22.29 -4.14 -6.47
CA THR A 235 -21.45 -4.54 -5.35
C THR A 235 -21.13 -3.36 -4.45
N LEU A 236 -21.61 -3.44 -3.21
CA LEU A 236 -21.17 -2.58 -2.12
C LEU A 236 -20.17 -3.34 -1.26
N SER A 237 -18.94 -2.84 -1.18
CA SER A 237 -17.87 -3.46 -0.41
C SER A 237 -17.28 -2.52 0.63
N MET A 238 -16.60 -3.07 1.63
CA MET A 238 -15.90 -2.28 2.66
C MET A 238 -14.46 -2.78 2.83
N THR A 239 -13.52 -1.86 3.04
CA THR A 239 -12.20 -2.17 3.64
C THR A 239 -12.19 -1.65 5.08
N THR A 240 -11.80 -2.50 6.03
CA THR A 240 -11.78 -2.18 7.46
C THR A 240 -10.62 -2.92 8.13
N ASN A 241 -10.11 -2.40 9.24
CA ASN A 241 -9.16 -3.10 10.10
C ASN A 241 -9.80 -4.20 10.97
N GLY A 242 -11.13 -4.31 10.97
CA GLY A 242 -11.84 -5.41 11.63
C GLY A 242 -12.05 -5.25 13.13
N ILE A 243 -11.44 -4.30 13.84
CA ILE A 243 -11.47 -4.26 15.32
C ILE A 243 -12.88 -4.20 15.92
N VAL A 244 -13.80 -3.50 15.26
CA VAL A 244 -15.20 -3.36 15.70
C VAL A 244 -16.19 -4.01 14.73
N LEU A 245 -15.69 -4.77 13.75
CA LEU A 245 -16.48 -5.24 12.62
C LEU A 245 -17.46 -6.33 13.04
N ALA A 246 -17.04 -7.33 13.83
CA ALA A 246 -17.87 -8.46 14.25
C ALA A 246 -19.27 -8.04 14.74
N ARG A 247 -19.33 -7.05 15.63
CA ARG A 247 -20.59 -6.53 16.20
C ARG A 247 -21.46 -5.73 15.22
N LYS A 248 -20.89 -5.22 14.12
CA LYS A 248 -21.59 -4.41 13.10
C LYS A 248 -21.99 -5.23 11.87
N LEU A 249 -21.32 -6.36 11.62
CA LEU A 249 -21.52 -7.17 10.43
C LEU A 249 -22.98 -7.59 10.19
N PRO A 250 -23.75 -8.08 11.18
CA PRO A 250 -25.14 -8.48 10.94
C PRO A 250 -25.96 -7.33 10.35
N LYS A 251 -25.86 -6.14 10.96
CA LYS A 251 -26.60 -4.97 10.49
C LYS A 251 -26.09 -4.44 9.15
N LEU A 252 -24.77 -4.42 8.95
CA LEU A 252 -24.19 -4.03 7.67
C LEU A 252 -24.63 -4.96 6.53
N LYS A 253 -24.76 -6.26 6.80
CA LYS A 253 -25.26 -7.24 5.84
C LYS A 253 -26.72 -6.98 5.47
N GLU A 254 -27.58 -6.71 6.46
CA GLU A 254 -28.97 -6.28 6.24
C GLU A 254 -29.05 -5.00 5.40
N CYS A 255 -28.12 -4.06 5.62
CA CYS A 255 -28.00 -2.82 4.85
C CYS A 255 -27.37 -3.03 3.45
N GLY A 256 -27.23 -4.27 2.97
CA GLY A 256 -26.77 -4.57 1.61
C GLY A 256 -25.26 -4.57 1.40
N LEU A 257 -24.44 -4.56 2.46
CA LEU A 257 -22.99 -4.76 2.35
C LEU A 257 -22.71 -6.20 1.88
N SER A 258 -22.25 -6.36 0.64
CA SER A 258 -22.10 -7.67 0.01
C SER A 258 -20.66 -8.24 0.02
N SER A 259 -19.65 -7.42 0.32
CA SER A 259 -18.26 -7.89 0.38
C SER A 259 -17.41 -7.13 1.40
N VAL A 260 -16.55 -7.85 2.12
CA VAL A 260 -15.65 -7.28 3.13
C VAL A 260 -14.19 -7.58 2.83
N ASN A 261 -13.32 -6.63 3.19
CA ASN A 261 -11.88 -6.71 3.07
C ASN A 261 -11.30 -6.29 4.42
N ILE A 262 -10.71 -7.24 5.13
CA ILE A 262 -10.23 -7.06 6.48
C ILE A 262 -8.70 -6.94 6.41
N SER A 263 -8.13 -5.84 6.90
CA SER A 263 -6.68 -5.67 6.94
C SER A 263 -6.11 -6.38 8.17
N LEU A 264 -5.15 -7.27 7.96
CA LEU A 264 -4.44 -8.01 9.01
C LEU A 264 -3.03 -8.35 8.54
N ASP A 265 -2.02 -7.78 9.19
CA ASP A 265 -0.63 -7.87 8.73
C ASP A 265 0.23 -8.87 9.53
N THR A 266 -0.30 -9.47 10.61
CA THR A 266 0.42 -10.47 11.41
C THR A 266 -0.56 -11.30 12.23
N LEU A 267 -0.19 -12.54 12.50
CA LEU A 267 -0.91 -13.49 13.36
C LEU A 267 -0.34 -13.53 14.78
N LEU A 268 0.69 -12.71 15.07
CA LEU A 268 1.34 -12.63 16.37
C LEU A 268 0.87 -11.39 17.16
N PRO A 269 0.32 -11.54 18.38
CA PRO A 269 -0.22 -10.42 19.15
C PRO A 269 0.76 -9.26 19.38
N VAL A 270 2.03 -9.59 19.66
CA VAL A 270 3.09 -8.58 19.91
C VAL A 270 3.41 -7.81 18.63
N LYS A 271 3.58 -8.51 17.49
CA LYS A 271 3.79 -7.84 16.20
C LYS A 271 2.56 -7.01 15.81
N PHE A 272 1.35 -7.46 16.12
CA PHE A 272 0.13 -6.69 15.84
C PHE A 272 0.13 -5.35 16.59
N GLU A 273 0.47 -5.39 17.87
CA GLU A 273 0.57 -4.18 18.69
C GLU A 273 1.70 -3.26 18.20
N LEU A 274 2.84 -3.82 17.79
CA LEU A 274 3.93 -3.04 17.18
C LEU A 274 3.49 -2.37 15.87
N MET A 275 2.85 -3.12 14.97
CA MET A 275 2.40 -2.64 13.66
C MET A 275 1.35 -1.54 13.81
N THR A 276 0.33 -1.77 14.65
CA THR A 276 -0.88 -0.93 14.71
C THR A 276 -0.87 0.09 15.85
N ARG A 277 0.09 -0.02 16.77
CA ARG A 277 0.23 0.72 18.04
C ARG A 277 -0.97 0.56 18.98
N ARG A 278 -1.73 -0.53 18.82
CA ARG A 278 -2.91 -0.88 19.63
C ARG A 278 -3.03 -2.40 19.73
N LYS A 279 -3.62 -2.89 20.82
CA LYS A 279 -4.04 -4.29 20.93
C LYS A 279 -5.33 -4.53 20.15
N GLY A 280 -5.57 -5.77 19.74
CA GLY A 280 -6.85 -6.15 19.14
C GLY A 280 -6.84 -7.27 18.11
N LEU A 281 -5.73 -8.00 17.94
CA LEU A 281 -5.62 -9.12 17.00
C LEU A 281 -6.80 -10.09 17.08
N GLU A 282 -7.17 -10.53 18.30
CA GLU A 282 -8.28 -11.46 18.53
C GLU A 282 -9.60 -10.93 17.94
N LYS A 283 -9.90 -9.63 18.11
CA LYS A 283 -11.11 -9.00 17.56
C LYS A 283 -11.13 -8.98 16.03
N VAL A 284 -9.95 -8.88 15.40
CA VAL A 284 -9.82 -8.95 13.94
C VAL A 284 -10.10 -10.38 13.47
N LEU A 285 -9.52 -11.38 14.14
CA LEU A 285 -9.77 -12.79 13.86
C LEU A 285 -11.25 -13.17 14.06
N ASP A 286 -11.87 -12.69 15.15
CA ASP A 286 -13.31 -12.85 15.40
C ASP A 286 -14.14 -12.24 14.29
N SER A 287 -13.73 -11.09 13.76
CA SER A 287 -14.43 -10.43 12.65
C SER A 287 -14.27 -11.18 11.32
N ILE A 288 -13.13 -11.83 11.09
CA ILE A 288 -12.93 -12.73 9.94
C ILE A 288 -13.87 -13.93 10.08
N ASN A 289 -13.91 -14.57 11.25
CA ASN A 289 -14.78 -15.72 11.51
C ASN A 289 -16.26 -15.33 11.36
N ALA A 290 -16.69 -14.24 12.01
CA ALA A 290 -18.07 -13.75 11.92
C ALA A 290 -18.47 -13.43 10.47
N ALA A 291 -17.57 -12.89 9.65
CA ALA A 291 -17.84 -12.65 8.24
C ALA A 291 -18.00 -13.97 7.46
N VAL A 292 -17.17 -14.97 7.75
CA VAL A 292 -17.31 -16.31 7.15
C VAL A 292 -18.64 -16.95 7.56
N ASP A 293 -18.97 -16.92 8.85
CA ASP A 293 -20.20 -17.52 9.41
C ASP A 293 -21.46 -16.85 8.86
N LEU A 294 -21.40 -15.54 8.63
CA LEU A 294 -22.47 -14.81 7.95
C LEU A 294 -22.53 -15.10 6.45
N GLY A 295 -21.60 -15.86 5.86
CA GLY A 295 -21.64 -16.28 4.46
C GLY A 295 -21.10 -15.23 3.48
N TYR A 296 -20.20 -14.36 3.92
CA TYR A 296 -19.41 -13.56 2.97
C TYR A 296 -18.45 -14.48 2.22
N ASN A 297 -18.52 -14.50 0.88
CA ASN A 297 -17.68 -15.38 0.08
C ASN A 297 -17.09 -14.69 -1.16
N PRO A 298 -15.75 -14.55 -1.26
CA PRO A 298 -14.77 -14.80 -0.19
C PRO A 298 -14.73 -13.64 0.81
N VAL A 299 -14.42 -13.93 2.07
CA VAL A 299 -13.89 -12.92 3.00
C VAL A 299 -12.45 -12.64 2.59
N LYS A 300 -12.14 -11.39 2.23
CA LYS A 300 -10.80 -11.00 1.79
C LYS A 300 -9.99 -10.51 2.97
N VAL A 301 -8.81 -11.06 3.18
CA VAL A 301 -7.86 -10.60 4.20
C VAL A 301 -6.67 -9.99 3.46
N ASN A 302 -6.42 -8.70 3.67
CA ASN A 302 -5.29 -8.00 3.05
C ASN A 302 -4.13 -7.97 4.06
N CYS A 303 -2.95 -8.42 3.64
CA CYS A 303 -1.72 -8.38 4.42
C CYS A 303 -0.64 -7.65 3.61
N VAL A 304 -0.18 -6.50 4.10
CA VAL A 304 0.97 -5.79 3.52
C VAL A 304 2.25 -6.47 4.02
N VAL A 305 3.00 -7.07 3.11
CA VAL A 305 4.21 -7.82 3.46
C VAL A 305 5.42 -6.89 3.47
N MET A 306 6.14 -6.91 4.59
CA MET A 306 7.31 -6.10 4.87
C MET A 306 8.46 -6.99 5.33
N ARG A 307 9.60 -6.86 4.66
CA ARG A 307 10.82 -7.61 4.98
C ARG A 307 11.29 -7.33 6.40
N GLY A 308 11.68 -8.39 7.11
CA GLY A 308 12.16 -8.33 8.48
C GLY A 308 11.07 -7.99 9.49
N PHE A 309 9.80 -8.13 9.12
CA PHE A 309 8.67 -7.87 10.02
C PHE A 309 7.66 -9.03 10.03
N ASN A 310 7.03 -9.31 8.89
CA ASN A 310 5.98 -10.33 8.75
C ASN A 310 6.19 -11.24 7.53
N ASP A 311 7.32 -11.13 6.84
CA ASP A 311 7.69 -11.98 5.72
C ASP A 311 7.91 -13.44 6.13
N ASP A 312 8.23 -13.68 7.40
CA ASP A 312 8.28 -15.00 8.03
C ASP A 312 6.91 -15.67 8.19
N GLU A 313 5.82 -14.89 8.24
CA GLU A 313 4.45 -15.37 8.49
C GLU A 313 3.66 -15.69 7.20
N ILE A 314 4.25 -15.51 6.00
CA ILE A 314 3.55 -15.69 4.71
C ILE A 314 2.88 -17.07 4.65
N CYS A 315 3.61 -18.14 4.98
CA CYS A 315 3.06 -19.49 4.93
C CYS A 315 2.00 -19.75 6.01
N ASP A 316 2.09 -19.10 7.17
CA ASP A 316 1.12 -19.25 8.25
C ASP A 316 -0.21 -18.59 7.89
N PHE A 317 -0.16 -17.45 7.20
CA PHE A 317 -1.35 -16.86 6.57
C PHE A 317 -1.96 -17.78 5.53
N VAL A 318 -1.15 -18.40 4.65
CA VAL A 318 -1.65 -19.37 3.66
C VAL A 318 -2.36 -20.54 4.36
N GLU A 319 -1.83 -21.02 5.48
CA GLU A 319 -2.42 -22.11 6.26
C GLU A 319 -3.85 -21.81 6.74
N LEU A 320 -4.18 -20.54 7.02
CA LEU A 320 -5.55 -20.13 7.39
C LEU A 320 -6.59 -20.44 6.31
N THR A 321 -6.17 -20.56 5.04
CA THR A 321 -7.06 -20.89 3.91
C THR A 321 -7.42 -22.37 3.84
N ARG A 322 -6.78 -23.24 4.64
CA ARG A 322 -7.06 -24.68 4.62
C ARG A 322 -8.53 -24.96 4.92
N GLU A 323 -8.99 -24.46 6.07
CA GLU A 323 -10.33 -24.77 6.59
C GLU A 323 -11.37 -23.66 6.40
N LYS A 324 -10.94 -22.46 5.97
CA LYS A 324 -11.82 -21.30 5.86
C LYS A 324 -11.91 -20.81 4.40
N PRO A 325 -13.09 -20.44 3.90
CA PRO A 325 -13.28 -19.86 2.56
C PRO A 325 -12.86 -18.38 2.53
N ILE A 326 -11.63 -18.12 2.97
CA ILE A 326 -11.02 -16.79 2.96
C ILE A 326 -10.06 -16.66 1.79
N ASN A 327 -9.92 -15.45 1.27
CA ASN A 327 -8.89 -15.10 0.30
C ASN A 327 -7.83 -14.24 0.99
N ILE A 328 -6.66 -14.81 1.25
CA ILE A 328 -5.49 -14.09 1.77
C ILE A 328 -4.80 -13.37 0.62
N ARG A 329 -4.65 -12.05 0.74
CA ARG A 329 -4.13 -11.18 -0.31
C ARG A 329 -2.86 -10.51 0.19
N PHE A 330 -1.72 -11.02 -0.25
CA PHE A 330 -0.42 -10.42 0.02
C PHE A 330 -0.23 -9.19 -0.87
N ILE A 331 0.15 -8.07 -0.27
CA ILE A 331 0.31 -6.78 -0.93
C ILE A 331 1.76 -6.33 -0.77
N GLU A 332 2.38 -5.95 -1.88
CA GLU A 332 3.71 -5.35 -1.86
C GLU A 332 3.71 -4.03 -1.06
N PHE A 333 4.75 -3.80 -0.27
CA PHE A 333 4.91 -2.55 0.47
C PHE A 333 5.19 -1.36 -0.48
N MET A 334 4.32 -0.34 -0.42
CA MET A 334 4.27 0.77 -1.37
C MET A 334 4.77 2.10 -0.76
N PRO A 335 5.40 2.99 -1.55
CA PRO A 335 5.82 4.31 -1.08
C PRO A 335 4.64 5.27 -0.92
N PHE A 336 4.49 5.84 0.28
CA PHE A 336 3.54 6.91 0.60
C PHE A 336 4.15 7.92 1.56
N ASP A 337 3.67 9.15 1.51
CA ASP A 337 4.12 10.21 2.40
C ASP A 337 3.90 9.82 3.87
N GLY A 338 4.94 9.99 4.68
CA GLY A 338 4.93 9.68 6.11
C GLY A 338 5.19 8.22 6.48
N ASN A 339 5.37 7.29 5.53
CA ASN A 339 5.60 5.86 5.84
C ASN A 339 7.06 5.40 5.81
N VAL A 340 8.02 6.33 5.65
CA VAL A 340 9.48 6.08 5.62
C VAL A 340 9.83 4.88 4.72
N TRP A 341 9.27 4.87 3.51
CA TRP A 341 9.43 3.77 2.59
C TRP A 341 10.91 3.51 2.27
N ASN A 342 11.27 2.24 2.20
CA ASN A 342 12.61 1.79 1.84
C ASN A 342 12.48 0.53 0.98
N VAL A 343 13.14 0.52 -0.18
CA VAL A 343 13.17 -0.65 -1.07
C VAL A 343 13.67 -1.92 -0.38
N LYS A 344 14.54 -1.81 0.64
CA LYS A 344 15.00 -2.95 1.43
C LYS A 344 13.87 -3.63 2.22
N LYS A 345 12.79 -2.92 2.51
CA LYS A 345 11.59 -3.46 3.19
C LYS A 345 10.60 -4.10 2.21
N LEU A 346 10.77 -3.91 0.90
CA LEU A 346 9.93 -4.54 -0.11
C LEU A 346 10.24 -6.04 -0.19
N VAL A 347 9.18 -6.85 -0.17
CA VAL A 347 9.22 -8.25 -0.59
C VAL A 347 8.54 -8.35 -1.96
N PRO A 348 9.29 -8.60 -3.04
CA PRO A 348 8.74 -8.72 -4.38
C PRO A 348 7.72 -9.86 -4.49
N TYR A 349 6.77 -9.70 -5.42
CA TYR A 349 5.84 -10.75 -5.81
C TYR A 349 6.50 -12.12 -6.04
N SER A 350 7.56 -12.16 -6.84
CA SER A 350 8.26 -13.41 -7.16
C SER A 350 8.78 -14.10 -5.91
N GLU A 351 9.34 -13.36 -4.96
CA GLU A 351 9.86 -13.90 -3.70
C GLU A 351 8.73 -14.42 -2.79
N MET A 352 7.62 -13.69 -2.69
CA MET A 352 6.46 -14.15 -1.93
C MET A 352 5.87 -15.42 -2.57
N LEU A 353 5.76 -15.46 -3.90
CA LEU A 353 5.28 -16.62 -4.64
C LEU A 353 6.20 -17.83 -4.44
N ASP A 354 7.52 -17.65 -4.58
CA ASP A 354 8.51 -18.71 -4.38
C ASP A 354 8.46 -19.27 -2.95
N THR A 355 8.26 -18.40 -1.96
CA THR A 355 8.10 -18.80 -0.55
C THR A 355 6.88 -19.71 -0.38
N VAL A 356 5.74 -19.34 -0.97
CA VAL A 356 4.52 -20.17 -0.92
C VAL A 356 4.72 -21.47 -1.70
N ALA A 357 5.27 -21.40 -2.92
CA ALA A 357 5.44 -22.56 -3.81
C ALA A 357 6.39 -23.62 -3.24
N LYS A 358 7.41 -23.22 -2.46
CA LYS A 358 8.32 -24.14 -1.76
C LYS A 358 7.60 -25.02 -0.72
N ARG A 359 6.57 -24.49 -0.05
CA ARG A 359 5.83 -25.23 0.99
C ARG A 359 4.55 -25.87 0.46
N PHE A 360 3.88 -25.22 -0.48
CA PHE A 360 2.60 -25.66 -1.04
C PHE A 360 2.77 -26.01 -2.52
N THR A 361 3.20 -27.24 -2.79
CA THR A 361 3.56 -27.72 -4.14
C THR A 361 2.39 -27.86 -5.11
N SER A 362 1.15 -27.87 -4.61
CA SER A 362 -0.09 -27.91 -5.39
C SER A 362 -0.67 -26.53 -5.73
N LEU A 363 0.11 -25.47 -5.58
CA LEU A 363 -0.29 -24.10 -5.90
C LEU A 363 -0.61 -23.94 -7.40
N LYS A 364 -1.83 -23.54 -7.73
CA LYS A 364 -2.33 -23.39 -9.10
C LYS A 364 -2.82 -21.96 -9.34
N ARG A 365 -2.36 -21.36 -10.44
CA ARG A 365 -2.79 -20.03 -10.88
C ARG A 365 -4.21 -20.10 -11.46
N LEU A 366 -5.08 -19.20 -11.02
CA LEU A 366 -6.41 -19.01 -11.61
C LEU A 366 -6.38 -18.04 -12.80
N GLN A 367 -7.40 -18.11 -13.65
CA GLN A 367 -7.65 -17.09 -14.66
C GLN A 367 -8.42 -15.93 -14.02
N ASP A 368 -7.86 -14.72 -14.06
CA ASP A 368 -8.49 -13.53 -13.48
C ASP A 368 -9.17 -12.66 -14.55
N HIS A 369 -10.06 -11.80 -14.10
CA HIS A 369 -10.63 -10.75 -14.95
C HIS A 369 -9.55 -9.71 -15.29
N PRO A 370 -9.52 -9.14 -16.51
CA PRO A 370 -8.51 -8.15 -16.90
C PRO A 370 -8.40 -6.92 -15.99
N THR A 371 -9.47 -6.57 -15.25
CA THR A 371 -9.48 -5.44 -14.32
C THR A 371 -9.08 -5.79 -12.88
N ASP A 372 -8.87 -7.07 -12.59
CA ASP A 372 -8.49 -7.51 -11.25
C ASP A 372 -7.05 -7.10 -10.93
N THR A 373 -6.83 -6.68 -9.68
CA THR A 373 -5.50 -6.26 -9.21
C THR A 373 -4.68 -7.41 -8.66
N ALA A 374 -5.34 -8.48 -8.27
CA ALA A 374 -4.72 -9.58 -7.57
C ALA A 374 -4.56 -10.74 -8.53
N LYS A 375 -3.38 -11.36 -8.50
CA LYS A 375 -3.14 -12.66 -9.12
C LYS A 375 -3.62 -13.73 -8.16
N ASN A 376 -4.76 -14.35 -8.43
CA ASN A 376 -5.38 -15.36 -7.56
C ASN A 376 -4.84 -16.78 -7.82
N PHE A 377 -4.69 -17.55 -6.74
CA PHE A 377 -4.21 -18.94 -6.73
C PHE A 377 -5.06 -19.80 -5.78
N THR A 378 -5.11 -21.09 -6.08
CA THR A 378 -5.68 -22.14 -5.23
C THR A 378 -4.63 -23.16 -4.85
N ILE A 379 -4.84 -23.89 -3.76
CA ILE A 379 -3.97 -24.97 -3.30
C ILE A 379 -4.86 -26.19 -3.09
N ASP A 380 -4.45 -27.35 -3.59
CA ASP A 380 -5.25 -28.57 -3.43
C ASP A 380 -5.46 -28.89 -1.93
N GLY A 381 -6.70 -29.18 -1.55
CA GLY A 381 -7.09 -29.43 -0.15
C GLY A 381 -7.34 -28.17 0.69
N HIS A 382 -7.17 -26.97 0.14
CA HIS A 382 -7.54 -25.72 0.80
C HIS A 382 -8.92 -25.24 0.32
N LYS A 383 -9.79 -24.82 1.26
CA LYS A 383 -11.11 -24.23 0.94
C LYS A 383 -11.01 -22.79 0.42
N GLY A 384 -9.99 -22.06 0.87
CA GLY A 384 -9.76 -20.66 0.54
C GLY A 384 -8.83 -20.46 -0.66
N GLN A 385 -8.38 -19.22 -0.81
CA GLN A 385 -7.51 -18.78 -1.91
C GLN A 385 -6.35 -17.93 -1.39
N VAL A 386 -5.27 -17.90 -2.16
CA VAL A 386 -4.13 -17.01 -1.93
C VAL A 386 -3.99 -16.10 -3.13
N SER A 387 -3.75 -14.82 -2.91
CA SER A 387 -3.59 -13.86 -3.99
C SER A 387 -2.46 -12.90 -3.74
N PHE A 388 -1.88 -12.37 -4.81
CA PHE A 388 -0.80 -11.40 -4.74
C PHE A 388 -1.18 -10.11 -5.47
N ILE A 389 -1.06 -8.97 -4.79
CA ILE A 389 -1.26 -7.63 -5.37
C ILE A 389 0.11 -7.02 -5.64
N THR A 390 0.48 -7.02 -6.92
CA THR A 390 1.83 -6.72 -7.43
C THR A 390 1.99 -5.24 -7.77
N SER A 391 1.65 -4.36 -6.83
CA SER A 391 1.53 -2.91 -7.06
C SER A 391 2.81 -2.23 -7.56
N MET A 392 3.98 -2.80 -7.27
CA MET A 392 5.29 -2.20 -7.54
C MET A 392 6.06 -2.95 -8.61
N THR A 393 6.17 -4.27 -8.48
CA THR A 393 7.06 -5.07 -9.36
C THR A 393 6.41 -5.44 -10.69
N GLU A 394 5.11 -5.71 -10.69
CA GLU A 394 4.34 -6.09 -11.89
C GLU A 394 2.98 -5.38 -11.88
N HIS A 395 2.97 -4.07 -12.13
CA HIS A 395 1.78 -3.24 -11.96
C HIS A 395 0.60 -3.64 -12.88
N PHE A 396 -0.63 -3.36 -12.44
CA PHE A 396 -1.89 -3.67 -13.15
C PHE A 396 -2.57 -2.42 -13.75
N CYS A 397 -1.78 -1.41 -14.16
CA CYS A 397 -2.34 -0.14 -14.64
C CYS A 397 -3.16 -0.28 -15.94
N GLY A 398 -2.80 -1.21 -16.83
CA GLY A 398 -3.49 -1.44 -18.10
C GLY A 398 -4.98 -1.77 -17.95
N GLY A 399 -5.35 -2.53 -16.91
CA GLY A 399 -6.74 -2.87 -16.58
C GLY A 399 -7.38 -2.01 -15.48
N CYS A 400 -6.75 -0.89 -15.09
CA CYS A 400 -7.21 -0.13 -13.93
C CYS A 400 -8.53 0.61 -14.20
N ASN A 401 -9.62 0.14 -13.60
CA ASN A 401 -10.96 0.72 -13.68
C ASN A 401 -11.37 1.54 -12.44
N ARG A 402 -10.40 2.01 -11.65
CA ARG A 402 -10.65 2.57 -10.31
C ARG A 402 -10.58 4.09 -10.25
N LEU A 403 -11.54 4.68 -9.55
CA LEU A 403 -11.57 6.08 -9.13
C LEU A 403 -11.69 6.16 -7.61
N ARG A 404 -11.25 7.27 -7.03
CA ARG A 404 -11.28 7.46 -5.58
C ARG A 404 -11.84 8.84 -5.23
N LEU A 405 -12.92 8.85 -4.46
CA LEU A 405 -13.46 10.02 -3.79
C LEU A 405 -12.90 10.06 -2.36
N LEU A 406 -12.19 11.13 -2.04
CA LEU A 406 -11.58 11.36 -0.73
C LEU A 406 -12.61 11.89 0.26
N ALA A 407 -12.29 11.85 1.56
CA ALA A 407 -13.20 12.27 2.63
C ALA A 407 -13.52 13.76 2.57
N ASP A 408 -12.58 14.58 2.11
CA ASP A 408 -12.74 16.01 1.86
C ASP A 408 -13.44 16.33 0.52
N GLY A 409 -13.83 15.29 -0.23
CA GLY A 409 -14.53 15.38 -1.51
C GLY A 409 -13.68 15.71 -2.72
N ASN A 410 -12.35 15.57 -2.61
CA ASN A 410 -11.48 15.54 -3.76
C ASN A 410 -11.58 14.20 -4.52
N LEU A 411 -11.60 14.26 -5.85
CA LEU A 411 -11.50 13.11 -6.73
C LEU A 411 -10.05 12.88 -7.14
N LYS A 412 -9.59 11.64 -6.97
CA LYS A 412 -8.26 11.17 -7.39
C LYS A 412 -8.43 10.02 -8.39
N VAL A 413 -7.80 10.16 -9.56
CA VAL A 413 -7.90 9.16 -10.65
C VAL A 413 -6.81 8.10 -10.61
N CYS A 414 -5.74 8.32 -9.83
CA CYS A 414 -4.65 7.38 -9.61
C CYS A 414 -4.18 7.45 -8.15
N LEU A 415 -3.92 6.30 -7.52
CA LEU A 415 -3.46 6.24 -6.13
C LEU A 415 -2.16 7.02 -5.91
N PHE A 416 -1.25 6.97 -6.89
CA PHE A 416 0.09 7.56 -6.83
C PHE A 416 0.21 8.89 -7.59
N GLY A 417 -0.86 9.36 -8.23
CA GLY A 417 -0.84 10.64 -8.94
C GLY A 417 -1.13 11.79 -7.98
N PRO A 418 -0.31 12.85 -7.91
CA PRO A 418 -0.55 13.97 -6.99
C PRO A 418 -1.78 14.80 -7.37
N SER A 419 -2.19 14.77 -8.64
CA SER A 419 -3.33 15.55 -9.13
C SER A 419 -4.66 15.07 -8.58
N GLU A 420 -5.43 16.03 -8.09
CA GLU A 420 -6.75 15.87 -7.49
C GLU A 420 -7.67 17.01 -7.97
N VAL A 421 -8.98 16.80 -7.93
CA VAL A 421 -9.96 17.85 -8.25
C VAL A 421 -11.08 17.85 -7.22
N SER A 422 -11.44 19.04 -6.71
CA SER A 422 -12.52 19.16 -5.73
C SER A 422 -13.88 18.96 -6.42
N LEU A 423 -14.64 17.97 -5.96
CA LEU A 423 -16.07 17.84 -6.28
C LEU A 423 -16.95 18.48 -5.20
N ARG A 424 -16.44 18.58 -3.97
CA ARG A 424 -17.15 19.19 -2.84
C ARG A 424 -17.45 20.66 -3.08
N ASP A 425 -16.46 21.44 -3.51
CA ASP A 425 -16.64 22.90 -3.58
C ASP A 425 -17.66 23.31 -4.65
N PRO A 426 -17.61 22.77 -5.90
CA PRO A 426 -18.68 23.01 -6.87
C PRO A 426 -20.03 22.51 -6.38
N LEU A 427 -20.09 21.32 -5.76
CA LEU A 427 -21.32 20.76 -5.19
C LEU A 427 -21.97 21.70 -4.18
N ARG A 428 -21.18 22.31 -3.29
CA ARG A 428 -21.65 23.27 -2.27
C ARG A 428 -21.97 24.65 -2.83
N GLN A 429 -21.37 25.01 -3.97
CA GLN A 429 -21.71 26.22 -4.72
C GLN A 429 -22.99 26.06 -5.55
N GLY A 430 -23.63 24.88 -5.49
CA GLY A 430 -24.90 24.62 -6.18
C GLY A 430 -24.75 24.10 -7.60
N ALA A 431 -23.57 23.60 -7.99
CA ALA A 431 -23.34 23.04 -9.31
C ALA A 431 -24.36 21.93 -9.63
N GLU A 432 -24.86 21.95 -10.87
CA GLU A 432 -25.75 20.93 -11.40
C GLU A 432 -24.99 19.62 -11.68
N ASP A 433 -25.73 18.52 -11.78
CA ASP A 433 -25.14 17.21 -12.05
C ASP A 433 -24.39 17.16 -13.39
N ARG A 434 -24.80 17.97 -14.39
CA ARG A 434 -24.10 18.09 -15.67
C ARG A 434 -22.70 18.68 -15.49
N GLU A 435 -22.56 19.74 -14.70
CA GLU A 435 -21.28 20.42 -14.45
C GLU A 435 -20.32 19.50 -13.68
N LEU A 436 -20.83 18.78 -12.67
CA LEU A 436 -20.05 17.78 -11.96
C LEU A 436 -19.56 16.66 -12.90
N ARG A 437 -20.39 16.21 -13.85
CA ARG A 437 -19.99 15.22 -14.86
C ARG A 437 -18.85 15.73 -15.73
N GLU A 438 -18.87 16.99 -16.14
CA GLU A 438 -17.81 17.60 -16.95
C GLU A 438 -16.48 17.66 -16.19
N ILE A 439 -16.52 18.04 -14.91
CA ILE A 439 -15.33 18.07 -14.03
C ILE A 439 -14.74 16.66 -13.89
N ILE A 440 -15.58 15.65 -13.64
CA ILE A 440 -15.16 14.26 -13.51
C ILE A 440 -14.57 13.77 -14.84
N ALA A 441 -15.25 14.00 -15.97
CA ALA A 441 -14.79 13.58 -17.28
C ALA A 441 -13.41 14.17 -17.61
N ALA A 442 -13.20 15.47 -17.32
CA ALA A 442 -11.91 16.12 -17.52
C ALA A 442 -10.81 15.50 -16.64
N ALA A 443 -11.12 15.13 -15.39
CA ALA A 443 -10.17 14.46 -14.52
C ALA A 443 -9.83 13.05 -15.01
N VAL A 444 -10.83 12.26 -15.40
CA VAL A 444 -10.67 10.89 -15.91
C VAL A 444 -9.84 10.88 -17.19
N LYS A 445 -10.09 11.80 -18.14
CA LYS A 445 -9.30 11.94 -19.37
C LYS A 445 -7.81 12.24 -19.13
N ARG A 446 -7.48 12.92 -18.03
CA ARG A 446 -6.08 13.20 -17.62
C ARG A 446 -5.38 12.04 -16.93
N LYS A 447 -6.07 10.93 -16.66
CA LYS A 447 -5.47 9.75 -16.05
C LYS A 447 -4.38 9.19 -16.96
N LYS A 448 -3.16 9.05 -16.45
CA LYS A 448 -2.01 8.49 -17.18
C LYS A 448 -2.18 6.99 -17.45
N ALA A 449 -1.48 6.46 -18.45
CA ALA A 449 -1.48 5.02 -18.78
C ALA A 449 -1.04 4.16 -17.59
N SER A 450 0.02 4.57 -16.89
CA SER A 450 0.56 3.93 -15.70
C SER A 450 1.01 4.95 -14.67
N HIS A 451 1.24 4.49 -13.44
CA HIS A 451 1.98 5.28 -12.44
C HIS A 451 3.47 5.30 -12.78
N ALA A 452 4.21 6.24 -12.19
CA ALA A 452 5.66 6.31 -12.34
C ALA A 452 6.36 5.10 -11.68
N GLY A 453 7.67 4.94 -11.91
CA GLY A 453 8.45 3.90 -11.23
C GLY A 453 8.46 4.12 -9.71
N MET A 454 8.65 3.06 -8.91
CA MET A 454 8.54 3.14 -7.45
C MET A 454 9.46 4.22 -6.82
N PHE A 455 10.66 4.42 -7.38
CA PHE A 455 11.60 5.45 -6.91
C PHE A 455 11.13 6.88 -7.20
N ASP A 456 10.43 7.08 -8.32
CA ASP A 456 9.85 8.38 -8.66
C ASP A 456 8.61 8.65 -7.82
N ILE A 457 7.79 7.63 -7.57
CA ILE A 457 6.66 7.73 -6.64
C ILE A 457 7.17 8.11 -5.25
N ALA A 458 8.23 7.47 -4.76
CA ALA A 458 8.80 7.78 -3.45
C ALA A 458 9.34 9.21 -3.31
N LYS A 459 9.68 9.88 -4.41
CA LYS A 459 10.13 11.28 -4.44
C LYS A 459 8.99 12.27 -4.68
N THR A 460 7.84 11.80 -5.17
CA THR A 460 6.71 12.64 -5.52
C THR A 460 5.84 12.87 -4.30
N ALA A 461 5.73 14.12 -3.85
CA ALA A 461 4.83 14.48 -2.76
C ALA A 461 3.40 14.03 -3.08
N ASN A 462 2.78 13.34 -2.14
CA ASN A 462 1.43 12.81 -2.25
C ASN A 462 0.74 12.85 -0.88
N ARG A 463 -0.54 12.52 -0.83
CA ARG A 463 -1.22 12.41 0.46
C ARG A 463 -0.76 11.17 1.23
N PRO A 464 -0.63 11.24 2.57
CA PRO A 464 -0.51 10.06 3.42
C PRO A 464 -1.65 9.06 3.18
N MET A 465 -1.37 7.77 3.43
CA MET A 465 -2.33 6.69 3.15
C MET A 465 -3.69 6.92 3.82
N ILE A 466 -3.68 7.42 5.06
CA ILE A 466 -4.90 7.71 5.83
C ILE A 466 -5.82 8.73 5.13
N HIS A 467 -5.27 9.76 4.48
CA HIS A 467 -6.04 10.79 3.79
C HIS A 467 -6.57 10.34 2.44
N ILE A 468 -5.90 9.35 1.82
CA ILE A 468 -6.39 8.69 0.61
C ILE A 468 -7.26 7.48 0.92
N GLY A 469 -7.73 7.32 2.15
CA GLY A 469 -8.77 6.36 2.45
C GLY A 469 -8.30 4.92 2.68
N GLY A 470 -7.05 4.69 3.12
CA GLY A 470 -6.62 3.38 3.64
C GLY A 470 -6.34 2.30 2.59
#